data_AF-A0AAN7FYL0-F1
#
_entry.id   AF-A0AAN7FYL0-F1
#
_cell.length_a   1.000
_cell.length_b   1.000
_cell.length_c   1.000
_cell.angle_alpha   90.00
_cell.angle_beta   90.00
_cell.angle_gamma   90.00
#
_symmetry.space_group_name_H-M   'P 1'
#
loop_
_entity.id
_entity.type
_entity.pdbx_description
1 polymer ?
#
loop_
_entity_poly.entity_id
_entity_poly.type
_entity_poly.pdbx_seq_one_letter_code
_entity_poly.pdbx_strand_id
1 'polypeptide(L)'
;MECISRVPKAQYLLLTSVYGLEPQASDTLNAIFPFPVYPIGPAIPYLELEHNSSITRTHNIPNYLQWLDSHPASSVLYISLGSFLSVSGTQMDEIAAGLRNSGVRFLWVACGEASRLKESCGDLGLVVPWCDQLKVLCHSSVGGFWTHCGWNSTLEAIFAGVPMLTFPLFMDQVPISRRIVEDWKIGWRVKRSTVGSENVRDQRRNIRACAKVYESGKWRG
;
A
#
# COMPACT_ATOMS: atom_id res chain seq x y z
N MET A 1 22.26 -2.83 -11.84
CA MET A 1 23.23 -3.81 -11.32
C MET A 1 24.63 -3.24 -11.12
N GLU A 2 25.09 -2.28 -11.94
CA GLU A 2 26.41 -1.62 -11.76
C GLU A 2 26.58 -0.91 -10.41
N CYS A 3 25.48 -0.48 -9.77
CA CYS A 3 25.54 0.07 -8.42
C CYS A 3 26.08 -0.93 -7.38
N ILE A 4 25.79 -2.23 -7.51
CA ILE A 4 26.17 -3.26 -6.53
C ILE A 4 27.69 -3.43 -6.47
N SER A 5 28.37 -3.43 -7.61
CA SER A 5 29.84 -3.56 -7.66
C SER A 5 30.57 -2.35 -7.10
N ARG A 6 29.88 -1.21 -6.95
CA ARG A 6 30.42 0.02 -6.35
C ARG A 6 30.18 0.10 -4.84
N VAL A 7 29.28 -0.70 -4.28
CA VAL A 7 28.98 -0.69 -2.84
C VAL A 7 30.24 -0.91 -1.98
N PRO A 8 31.16 -1.84 -2.29
CA PRO A 8 32.40 -2.02 -1.51
C PRO A 8 33.32 -0.80 -1.47
N LYS A 9 33.13 0.17 -2.37
CA LYS A 9 33.92 1.42 -2.44
C LYS A 9 33.25 2.57 -1.69
N ALA A 10 32.08 2.36 -1.09
CA ALA A 10 31.39 3.37 -0.30
C ALA A 10 32.06 3.58 1.07
N GLN A 11 31.78 4.73 1.69
CA GLN A 11 32.21 5.02 3.07
C GLN A 11 31.16 4.62 4.10
N TYR A 12 29.90 4.55 3.67
CA TYR A 12 28.75 4.18 4.48
C TYR A 12 27.62 3.73 3.55
N LEU A 13 26.73 2.87 4.05
CA LEU A 13 25.51 2.47 3.37
C LEU A 13 24.30 2.93 4.18
N LEU A 14 23.50 3.82 3.59
CA LEU A 14 22.24 4.27 4.18
C LEU A 14 21.10 3.43 3.60
N LEU A 15 20.34 2.80 4.49
CA LEU A 15 19.15 2.04 4.13
C LEU A 15 17.92 2.83 4.57
N THR A 16 16.98 3.02 3.66
CA THR A 16 15.66 3.58 3.98
C THR A 16 14.79 2.51 4.65
N SER A 17 15.29 1.86 5.70
CA SER A 17 14.63 0.80 6.47
C SER A 17 14.83 1.05 7.97
N VAL A 18 14.06 0.36 8.80
CA VAL A 18 14.15 0.40 10.26
C VAL A 18 14.82 -0.89 10.73
N TYR A 19 15.81 -0.81 11.61
CA TYR A 19 16.49 -2.01 12.13
C TYR A 19 15.51 -3.06 12.66
N GLY A 20 14.48 -2.63 13.41
CA GLY A 20 13.46 -3.52 13.97
C GLY A 20 12.62 -4.29 12.95
N LEU A 21 12.53 -3.82 11.69
CA LEU A 21 11.81 -4.53 10.62
C LEU A 21 12.69 -5.60 9.95
N GLU A 22 14.01 -5.37 9.90
CA GLU A 22 14.94 -6.19 9.12
C GLU A 22 16.30 -6.39 9.85
N PRO A 23 16.30 -6.91 11.09
CA PRO A 23 17.54 -7.04 11.87
C PRO A 23 18.53 -7.97 11.17
N GLN A 24 18.06 -9.14 10.71
CA GLN A 24 18.90 -10.12 10.01
C GLN A 24 19.56 -9.56 8.74
N ALA A 25 18.83 -8.76 7.95
CA ALA A 25 19.39 -8.14 6.76
C ALA A 25 20.44 -7.09 7.13
N SER A 26 20.16 -6.27 8.15
CA SER A 26 21.08 -5.25 8.64
C SER A 26 22.37 -5.86 9.20
N ASP A 27 22.25 -6.91 10.02
CA ASP A 27 23.39 -7.61 10.61
C ASP A 27 24.23 -8.30 9.54
N THR A 28 23.58 -8.92 8.55
CA THR A 28 24.27 -9.56 7.41
C THR A 28 25.04 -8.52 6.59
N LEU A 29 24.45 -7.37 6.30
CA LEU A 29 25.13 -6.30 5.54
C LEU A 29 26.31 -5.72 6.33
N ASN A 30 26.17 -5.54 7.64
CA ASN A 30 27.26 -5.12 8.52
C ASN A 30 28.40 -6.15 8.58
N ALA A 31 28.11 -7.45 8.48
CA ALA A 31 29.14 -8.48 8.44
C ALA A 31 29.85 -8.59 7.07
N ILE A 32 29.15 -8.27 5.98
CA ILE A 32 29.70 -8.32 4.61
C ILE A 32 30.58 -7.11 4.32
N PHE A 33 30.18 -5.92 4.76
CA PHE A 33 30.87 -4.69 4.39
C PHE A 33 31.82 -4.20 5.49
N PRO A 34 33.03 -3.71 5.14
CA PRO A 34 33.99 -3.21 6.11
C PRO A 34 33.66 -1.80 6.62
N PHE A 35 32.52 -1.23 6.21
CA PHE A 35 32.08 0.12 6.57
C PHE A 35 30.70 0.09 7.24
N PRO A 36 30.31 1.17 7.95
CA PRO A 36 29.04 1.20 8.67
C PRO A 36 27.81 1.12 7.75
N VAL A 37 26.84 0.29 8.14
CA VAL A 37 25.50 0.23 7.53
C VAL A 37 24.48 0.83 8.49
N TYR A 38 23.79 1.88 8.05
CA TYR A 38 22.83 2.63 8.85
C TYR A 38 21.40 2.47 8.31
N PRO A 39 20.53 1.72 9.00
CA PRO A 39 19.09 1.80 8.76
C PRO A 39 18.56 3.12 9.34
N ILE A 40 18.29 4.09 8.47
CA ILE A 40 17.89 5.48 8.83
C ILE A 40 16.38 5.73 8.63
N GLY A 41 15.60 4.68 8.46
CA GLY A 41 14.18 4.77 8.17
C GLY A 41 13.26 4.88 9.40
N PRO A 42 11.94 5.00 9.16
CA PRO A 42 11.36 5.14 7.84
C PRO A 42 11.54 6.59 7.33
N ALA A 43 12.02 6.75 6.09
CA ALA A 43 12.23 8.06 5.48
C ALA A 43 10.89 8.60 4.93
N ILE A 44 9.96 8.88 5.85
CA ILE A 44 8.60 9.31 5.55
C ILE A 44 8.49 10.81 5.86
N PRO A 45 7.81 11.62 5.01
CA PRO A 45 7.63 13.05 5.22
C PRO A 45 6.58 13.36 6.31
N TYR A 46 6.75 12.80 7.52
CA TYR A 46 5.80 12.96 8.62
C TYR A 46 5.62 14.44 9.04
N LEU A 47 6.72 15.19 9.13
CA LEU A 47 6.68 16.62 9.49
C LEU A 47 5.85 17.45 8.50
N GLU A 48 5.78 17.03 7.23
CA GLU A 48 4.97 17.68 6.22
C GLU A 48 3.47 17.41 6.39
N LEU A 49 3.08 16.31 7.05
CA LEU A 49 1.69 16.06 7.43
C LEU A 49 1.20 17.08 8.44
N GLU A 50 1.98 17.32 9.50
CA GLU A 50 1.63 18.25 10.57
C GLU A 50 1.54 19.69 10.05
N HIS A 51 2.53 20.12 9.27
CA HIS A 51 2.55 21.46 8.68
C HIS A 51 1.36 21.67 7.73
N ASN A 52 1.09 20.72 6.85
CA ASN A 52 -0.04 20.81 5.93
C ASN A 52 -1.40 20.74 6.64
N SER A 53 -1.52 20.07 7.80
CA SER A 53 -2.78 20.05 8.57
C SER A 53 -3.17 21.43 9.13
N SER A 54 -2.18 22.32 9.37
CA SER A 54 -2.41 23.70 9.78
C SER A 54 -2.75 24.63 8.61
N ILE A 55 -2.14 24.42 7.44
CA ILE A 55 -2.30 25.28 6.25
C ILE A 55 -3.55 24.90 5.43
N THR A 56 -3.92 23.62 5.38
CA THR A 56 -5.10 23.14 4.62
C THR A 56 -6.44 23.45 5.29
N ARG A 57 -6.45 23.82 6.57
CA ARG A 57 -7.68 24.31 7.23
C ARG A 57 -8.20 25.63 6.63
N THR A 58 -7.36 26.39 5.91
CA THR A 58 -7.73 27.66 5.29
C THR A 58 -7.86 27.62 3.77
N HIS A 59 -7.42 26.53 3.10
CA HIS A 59 -7.49 26.39 1.64
C HIS A 59 -7.95 24.98 1.23
N ASN A 60 -9.14 24.90 0.62
CA ASN A 60 -9.77 23.75 -0.06
C ASN A 60 -9.18 22.37 0.28
N ILE A 61 -9.77 21.72 1.29
CA ILE A 61 -9.56 20.29 1.57
C ILE A 61 -9.78 19.51 0.25
N PRO A 62 -8.81 18.70 -0.21
CA PRO A 62 -9.00 17.87 -1.40
C PRO A 62 -10.26 17.01 -1.29
N ASN A 63 -11.04 16.94 -2.37
CA ASN A 63 -12.34 16.26 -2.41
C ASN A 63 -12.30 14.82 -1.85
N TYR A 64 -11.19 14.10 -2.06
CA TYR A 64 -11.03 12.75 -1.53
C TYR A 64 -10.91 12.66 0.00
N LEU A 65 -10.36 13.68 0.68
CA LEU A 65 -10.31 13.71 2.14
C LEU A 65 -11.71 13.97 2.71
N GLN A 66 -12.46 14.91 2.13
CA GLN A 66 -13.86 15.15 2.52
C GLN A 66 -14.74 13.90 2.31
N TRP A 67 -14.49 13.16 1.23
CA TRP A 67 -15.15 11.87 1.02
C TRP A 67 -14.76 10.88 2.12
N LEU A 68 -13.48 10.80 2.50
CA LEU A 68 -13.04 9.93 3.60
C LEU A 68 -13.65 10.34 4.95
N ASP A 69 -13.85 11.63 5.24
CA ASP A 69 -14.51 12.15 6.45
C ASP A 69 -15.96 11.67 6.57
N SER A 70 -16.64 11.43 5.45
CA SER A 70 -18.03 10.96 5.43
C SER A 70 -18.20 9.47 5.76
N HIS A 71 -17.10 8.75 6.03
CA HIS A 71 -17.09 7.31 6.25
C HIS A 71 -16.76 6.94 7.70
N PRO A 72 -17.39 5.89 8.26
CA PRO A 72 -17.02 5.36 9.57
C PRO A 72 -15.54 4.99 9.67
N ALA A 73 -15.01 5.04 10.90
CA ALA A 73 -13.64 4.67 11.19
C ALA A 73 -13.29 3.28 10.64
N SER A 74 -12.15 3.24 9.96
CA SER A 74 -11.53 2.10 9.30
C SER A 74 -12.38 1.44 8.18
N SER A 75 -13.51 2.00 7.78
CA SER A 75 -14.45 1.32 6.87
C SER A 75 -14.12 1.39 5.37
N VAL A 76 -12.98 2.00 5.01
CA VAL A 76 -12.54 2.23 3.62
C VAL A 76 -11.28 1.40 3.32
N LEU A 77 -11.30 0.70 2.19
CA LEU A 77 -10.12 0.08 1.58
C LEU A 77 -9.41 1.10 0.69
N TYR A 78 -8.18 1.48 1.03
CA TYR A 78 -7.33 2.27 0.16
C TYR A 78 -6.63 1.36 -0.88
N ILE A 79 -6.57 1.77 -2.14
CA ILE A 79 -6.00 0.98 -3.24
C ILE A 79 -5.02 1.85 -4.04
N SER A 80 -3.75 1.43 -4.10
CA SER A 80 -2.72 2.06 -4.92
C SER A 80 -1.70 1.02 -5.39
N LEU A 81 -1.61 0.84 -6.71
CA LEU A 81 -0.75 -0.17 -7.33
C LEU A 81 0.56 0.42 -7.90
N GLY A 82 0.96 1.60 -7.39
CA GLY A 82 2.19 2.27 -7.74
C GLY A 82 2.06 3.21 -8.95
N SER A 83 3.09 4.04 -9.15
CA SER A 83 3.14 5.06 -10.21
C SER A 83 3.86 4.60 -11.48
N PHE A 84 4.72 3.58 -11.38
CA PHE A 84 5.64 3.21 -12.45
C PHE A 84 5.11 2.14 -13.41
N LEU A 85 4.39 1.13 -12.90
CA LEU A 85 3.78 0.11 -13.74
C LEU A 85 2.28 0.08 -13.50
N SER A 86 1.52 0.22 -14.58
CA SER A 86 0.08 -0.03 -14.57
C SER A 86 -0.19 -1.52 -14.74
N VAL A 87 -1.24 -1.97 -14.08
CA VAL A 87 -1.83 -3.27 -14.34
C VAL A 87 -2.54 -3.20 -15.71
N SER A 88 -2.71 -4.32 -16.41
CA SER A 88 -3.45 -4.32 -17.68
C SER A 88 -4.89 -3.81 -17.49
N GLY A 89 -5.46 -3.17 -18.51
CA GLY A 89 -6.86 -2.71 -18.49
C GLY A 89 -7.83 -3.81 -18.08
N THR A 90 -7.63 -5.03 -18.61
CA THR A 90 -8.42 -6.22 -18.27
C THR A 90 -8.36 -6.58 -16.78
N GLN A 91 -7.18 -6.51 -16.17
CA GLN A 91 -7.03 -6.82 -14.75
C GLN A 91 -7.62 -5.70 -13.88
N MET A 92 -7.55 -4.44 -14.32
CA MET A 92 -8.24 -3.34 -13.66
C MET A 92 -9.76 -3.50 -13.72
N ASP A 93 -10.31 -4.01 -14.83
CA ASP A 93 -11.74 -4.30 -14.96
C ASP A 93 -12.18 -5.42 -14.01
N GLU A 94 -11.36 -6.47 -13.87
CA GLU A 94 -11.61 -7.53 -12.88
C GLU A 94 -11.59 -7.00 -11.45
N ILE A 95 -10.63 -6.13 -11.12
CA ILE A 95 -10.56 -5.47 -9.81
C ILE A 95 -11.82 -4.63 -9.57
N ALA A 96 -12.20 -3.79 -10.54
CA ALA A 96 -13.40 -2.95 -10.45
C ALA A 96 -14.66 -3.80 -10.25
N ALA A 97 -14.82 -4.88 -11.02
CA ALA A 97 -15.91 -5.83 -10.86
C ALA A 97 -15.86 -6.52 -9.48
N GLY A 98 -14.68 -6.93 -9.01
CA GLY A 98 -14.48 -7.52 -7.69
C GLY A 98 -14.92 -6.58 -6.57
N LEU A 99 -14.52 -5.31 -6.63
CA LEU A 99 -14.86 -4.27 -5.67
C LEU A 99 -16.37 -4.02 -5.63
N ARG A 100 -17.02 -3.78 -6.79
CA ARG A 100 -18.48 -3.60 -6.86
C ARG A 100 -19.25 -4.74 -6.19
N ASN A 101 -18.85 -5.97 -6.45
CA ASN A 101 -19.54 -7.16 -5.94
C ASN A 101 -19.23 -7.47 -4.46
N SER A 102 -18.17 -6.89 -3.93
CA SER A 102 -17.78 -7.08 -2.53
C SER A 102 -18.60 -6.23 -1.58
N GLY A 103 -19.12 -5.08 -2.03
CA GLY A 103 -19.84 -4.11 -1.21
C GLY A 103 -18.94 -3.30 -0.28
N VAL A 104 -17.61 -3.46 -0.39
CA VAL A 104 -16.66 -2.65 0.39
C VAL A 104 -16.62 -1.22 -0.13
N ARG A 105 -16.38 -0.27 0.78
CA ARG A 105 -16.09 1.11 0.39
C ARG A 105 -14.62 1.23 0.08
N PHE A 106 -14.26 1.98 -0.95
CA PHE A 106 -12.86 2.07 -1.37
C PHE A 106 -12.47 3.44 -1.93
N LEU A 107 -11.21 3.80 -1.73
CA LEU A 107 -10.56 4.90 -2.42
C LEU A 107 -9.46 4.31 -3.30
N TRP A 108 -9.59 4.45 -4.62
CA TRP A 108 -8.64 3.88 -5.59
C TRP A 108 -7.90 4.98 -6.35
N VAL A 109 -6.57 4.97 -6.22
CA VAL A 109 -5.66 5.75 -7.06
C VAL A 109 -5.38 5.01 -8.36
N ALA A 110 -5.85 5.56 -9.48
CA ALA A 110 -5.67 5.01 -10.82
C ALA A 110 -5.13 6.07 -11.78
N CYS A 111 -3.81 6.22 -11.81
CA CYS A 111 -3.13 7.17 -12.69
C CYS A 111 -3.43 6.85 -14.17
N GLY A 112 -3.88 7.84 -14.94
CA GLY A 112 -4.24 7.70 -16.35
C GLY A 112 -5.58 7.00 -16.64
N GLU A 113 -6.15 6.27 -15.65
CA GLU A 113 -7.32 5.40 -15.85
C GLU A 113 -8.54 5.81 -15.00
N ALA A 114 -8.39 6.83 -14.15
CA ALA A 114 -9.39 7.23 -13.17
C ALA A 114 -10.78 7.50 -13.79
N SER A 115 -10.85 8.20 -14.93
CA SER A 115 -12.14 8.51 -15.59
C SER A 115 -12.87 7.25 -16.03
N ARG A 116 -12.16 6.32 -16.68
CA ARG A 116 -12.70 5.04 -17.17
C ARG A 116 -13.16 4.14 -16.01
N LEU A 117 -12.36 4.12 -14.94
CA LEU A 117 -12.65 3.30 -13.77
C LEU A 117 -13.76 3.88 -12.89
N LYS A 118 -13.94 5.21 -12.88
CA LYS A 118 -15.02 5.85 -12.12
C LYS A 118 -16.39 5.37 -12.58
N GLU A 119 -16.63 5.32 -13.89
CA GLU A 119 -17.84 4.73 -14.47
C GLU A 119 -17.98 3.25 -14.11
N SER A 120 -16.84 2.57 -13.97
CA SER A 120 -16.69 1.13 -13.73
C SER A 120 -16.68 0.72 -12.25
N CYS A 121 -16.77 1.64 -11.28
CA CYS A 121 -16.62 1.35 -9.85
C CYS A 121 -17.90 1.53 -9.00
N GLY A 122 -18.93 2.20 -9.50
CA GLY A 122 -20.21 2.39 -8.81
C GLY A 122 -20.13 3.35 -7.61
N ASP A 123 -21.22 3.46 -6.85
CA ASP A 123 -21.40 4.56 -5.89
C ASP A 123 -20.68 4.37 -4.54
N LEU A 124 -20.16 3.16 -4.27
CA LEU A 124 -19.50 2.83 -3.00
C LEU A 124 -18.00 3.20 -2.97
N GLY A 125 -17.44 3.63 -4.09
CA GLY A 125 -16.01 3.92 -4.20
C GLY A 125 -15.72 5.25 -4.85
N LEU A 126 -14.60 5.85 -4.44
CA LEU A 126 -14.04 7.03 -5.07
C LEU A 126 -12.78 6.65 -5.85
N VAL A 127 -12.73 7.03 -7.13
CA VAL A 127 -11.55 6.83 -7.99
C VAL A 127 -10.91 8.18 -8.28
N VAL A 128 -9.61 8.30 -8.00
CA VAL A 128 -8.83 9.52 -8.20
C VAL A 128 -7.57 9.23 -9.01
N PRO A 129 -7.06 10.19 -9.81
CA PRO A 129 -5.82 10.00 -10.55
C PRO A 129 -4.58 10.03 -9.63
N TRP A 130 -4.69 10.72 -8.49
CA TRP A 130 -3.60 10.91 -7.53
C TRP A 130 -4.16 11.30 -6.15
N CYS A 131 -3.44 10.97 -5.08
CA CYS A 131 -3.68 11.48 -3.72
C CYS A 131 -2.37 11.61 -2.94
N ASP A 132 -2.42 12.38 -1.84
CA ASP A 132 -1.38 12.32 -0.81
C ASP A 132 -1.55 11.01 -0.03
N GLN A 133 -0.77 10.00 -0.42
CA GLN A 133 -0.92 8.62 0.07
C GLN A 133 -0.76 8.53 1.58
N LEU A 134 0.22 9.21 2.16
CA LEU A 134 0.47 9.19 3.59
C LEU A 134 -0.69 9.83 4.37
N LYS A 135 -1.26 10.96 3.89
CA LYS A 135 -2.48 11.53 4.50
C LYS A 135 -3.66 10.57 4.44
N VAL A 136 -3.84 9.86 3.32
CA VAL A 136 -4.91 8.87 3.18
C VAL A 136 -4.70 7.69 4.13
N LEU A 137 -3.48 7.13 4.19
CA LEU A 137 -3.17 6.01 5.09
C LEU A 137 -3.36 6.38 6.56
N CYS A 138 -3.00 7.61 6.96
CA CYS A 138 -3.23 8.10 8.32
C CYS A 138 -4.70 8.52 8.60
N HIS A 139 -5.59 8.46 7.61
CA HIS A 139 -6.98 8.87 7.79
C HIS A 139 -7.77 7.83 8.58
N SER A 140 -8.54 8.28 9.58
CA SER A 140 -9.24 7.39 10.51
C SER A 140 -10.21 6.41 9.84
N SER A 141 -10.79 6.77 8.69
CA SER A 141 -11.70 5.91 7.92
C SER A 141 -10.99 4.84 7.08
N VAL A 142 -9.67 4.90 6.89
CA VAL A 142 -8.92 3.85 6.18
C VAL A 142 -8.64 2.69 7.13
N GLY A 143 -9.02 1.47 6.74
CA GLY A 143 -8.83 0.25 7.54
C GLY A 143 -8.04 -0.84 6.84
N GLY A 144 -7.62 -0.61 5.60
CA GLY A 144 -6.77 -1.54 4.87
C GLY A 144 -6.19 -0.90 3.63
N PHE A 145 -5.07 -1.44 3.17
CA PHE A 145 -4.34 -0.95 2.02
C PHE A 145 -4.05 -2.07 1.00
N TRP A 146 -4.68 -2.01 -0.16
CA TRP A 146 -4.33 -2.86 -1.29
C TRP A 146 -3.18 -2.24 -2.08
N THR A 147 -2.01 -2.87 -1.98
CA THR A 147 -0.74 -2.34 -2.45
C THR A 147 -0.01 -3.28 -3.40
N HIS A 148 0.69 -2.70 -4.37
CA HIS A 148 1.69 -3.39 -5.18
C HIS A 148 2.97 -3.77 -4.42
N CYS A 149 3.10 -3.39 -3.14
CA CYS A 149 4.26 -3.71 -2.30
C CYS A 149 5.55 -2.99 -2.68
N GLY A 150 5.47 -1.78 -3.23
CA GLY A 150 6.64 -0.89 -3.33
C GLY A 150 7.15 -0.51 -1.94
N TRP A 151 8.47 -0.36 -1.79
CA TRP A 151 9.09 -0.16 -0.47
C TRP A 151 8.59 1.08 0.28
N ASN A 152 8.49 2.23 -0.41
CA ASN A 152 7.98 3.47 0.21
C ASN A 152 6.52 3.31 0.68
N SER A 153 5.63 2.81 -0.19
CA SER A 153 4.23 2.54 0.18
C SER A 153 4.11 1.56 1.35
N THR A 154 5.02 0.59 1.43
CA THR A 154 5.05 -0.39 2.53
C THR A 154 5.42 0.29 3.84
N LEU A 155 6.44 1.15 3.85
CA LEU A 155 6.84 1.89 5.05
C LEU A 155 5.77 2.88 5.50
N GLU A 156 5.10 3.59 4.59
CA GLU A 156 3.99 4.49 4.93
C GLU A 156 2.83 3.73 5.59
N ALA A 157 2.51 2.53 5.10
CA ALA A 157 1.46 1.69 5.67
C ALA A 157 1.83 1.15 7.06
N ILE A 158 3.08 0.72 7.24
CA ILE A 158 3.61 0.31 8.55
C ILE A 158 3.54 1.49 9.53
N PHE A 159 3.98 2.68 9.10
CA PHE A 159 3.92 3.89 9.91
C PHE A 159 2.49 4.24 10.33
N ALA A 160 1.53 4.14 9.41
CA ALA A 160 0.12 4.41 9.67
C ALA A 160 -0.59 3.29 10.45
N GLY A 161 0.06 2.15 10.68
CA GLY A 161 -0.57 0.98 11.30
C GLY A 161 -1.69 0.36 10.44
N VAL A 162 -1.63 0.55 9.11
CA VAL A 162 -2.66 0.07 8.18
C VAL A 162 -2.26 -1.29 7.61
N PRO A 163 -3.10 -2.31 7.74
CA PRO A 163 -2.80 -3.63 7.21
C PRO A 163 -2.87 -3.71 5.68
N MET A 164 -2.13 -4.65 5.10
CA MET A 164 -1.92 -4.70 3.65
C MET A 164 -2.54 -5.92 2.95
N LEU A 165 -3.26 -5.66 1.85
CA LEU A 165 -3.53 -6.64 0.80
C LEU A 165 -2.43 -6.55 -0.25
N THR A 166 -1.56 -7.55 -0.31
CA THR A 166 -0.41 -7.53 -1.21
C THR A 166 -0.77 -8.05 -2.58
N PHE A 167 -0.45 -7.28 -3.63
CA PHE A 167 -0.57 -7.67 -5.04
C PHE A 167 0.70 -7.28 -5.79
N PRO A 168 1.83 -7.99 -5.55
CA PRO A 168 3.10 -7.62 -6.15
C PRO A 168 3.07 -7.78 -7.67
N LEU A 169 3.55 -6.77 -8.39
CA LEU A 169 3.59 -6.76 -9.84
C LEU A 169 4.94 -7.30 -10.35
N PHE A 170 6.07 -6.82 -9.83
CA PHE A 170 7.42 -7.13 -10.33
C PHE A 170 8.55 -6.76 -9.37
N MET A 171 9.78 -7.20 -9.67
CA MET A 171 11.03 -6.87 -8.94
C MET A 171 11.00 -7.19 -7.44
N ASP A 172 11.38 -6.23 -6.61
CA ASP A 172 11.47 -6.27 -5.16
C ASP A 172 10.10 -6.42 -4.48
N GLN A 173 9.01 -6.16 -5.18
CA GLN A 173 7.66 -6.29 -4.64
C GLN A 173 7.32 -7.71 -4.21
N VAL A 174 7.82 -8.72 -4.92
CA VAL A 174 7.55 -10.14 -4.58
C VAL A 174 8.16 -10.52 -3.22
N PRO A 175 9.47 -10.25 -2.95
CA PRO A 175 10.03 -10.48 -1.63
C PRO A 175 9.44 -9.54 -0.56
N ILE A 176 9.11 -8.28 -0.88
CA ILE A 176 8.42 -7.38 0.08
C ILE A 176 7.05 -7.96 0.48
N SER A 177 6.26 -8.42 -0.49
CA SER A 177 4.98 -9.10 -0.25
C SER A 177 5.15 -10.35 0.61
N ARG A 178 6.24 -11.12 0.44
CA ARG A 178 6.54 -12.26 1.31
C ARG A 178 6.76 -11.80 2.75
N ARG A 179 7.60 -10.78 2.97
CA ARG A 179 7.87 -10.23 4.30
C ARG A 179 6.60 -9.75 4.99
N ILE A 180 5.75 -9.00 4.27
CA ILE A 180 4.45 -8.51 4.79
C ILE A 180 3.57 -9.65 5.31
N VAL A 181 3.49 -10.75 4.56
CA VAL A 181 2.54 -11.85 4.84
C VAL A 181 3.11 -12.89 5.80
N GLU A 182 4.36 -13.31 5.59
CA GLU A 182 4.96 -14.46 6.28
C GLU A 182 5.75 -14.04 7.52
N ASP A 183 6.56 -12.97 7.41
CA ASP A 183 7.48 -12.56 8.47
C ASP A 183 6.80 -11.61 9.46
N TRP A 184 6.26 -10.50 8.94
CA TRP A 184 5.63 -9.45 9.76
C TRP A 184 4.18 -9.76 10.11
N LYS A 185 3.51 -10.62 9.33
CA LYS A 185 2.11 -11.03 9.53
C LYS A 185 1.13 -9.85 9.63
N ILE A 186 1.39 -8.80 8.85
CA ILE A 186 0.58 -7.57 8.79
C ILE A 186 -0.24 -7.47 7.48
N GLY A 187 -0.42 -8.59 6.78
CA GLY A 187 -1.17 -8.59 5.53
C GLY A 187 -1.46 -9.96 4.92
N TRP A 188 -2.19 -9.96 3.81
CA TRP A 188 -2.50 -11.15 3.02
C TRP A 188 -2.19 -10.96 1.54
N ARG A 189 -1.80 -12.06 0.90
CA ARG A 189 -1.58 -12.09 -0.55
C ARG A 189 -2.86 -12.31 -1.32
N VAL A 190 -3.17 -11.38 -2.22
CA VAL A 190 -4.21 -11.56 -3.22
C VAL A 190 -3.70 -12.52 -4.28
N LYS A 191 -4.40 -13.64 -4.49
CA LYS A 191 -4.05 -14.62 -5.53
C LYS A 191 -4.30 -14.03 -6.92
N ARG A 192 -3.33 -14.23 -7.83
CA ARG A 192 -3.47 -13.93 -9.26
C ARG A 192 -4.19 -15.10 -9.93
N SER A 193 -5.19 -14.82 -10.76
CA SER A 193 -5.77 -15.86 -11.61
C SER A 193 -4.82 -16.17 -12.76
N THR A 194 -4.47 -17.44 -12.94
CA THR A 194 -3.97 -17.91 -14.24
C THR A 194 -5.11 -17.86 -15.24
N VAL A 195 -4.83 -17.41 -16.46
CA VAL A 195 -5.83 -17.42 -17.55
C VAL A 195 -6.26 -18.88 -17.77
N GLY A 196 -7.50 -19.19 -17.41
CA GLY A 196 -8.05 -20.54 -17.43
C GLY A 196 -8.35 -21.07 -16.02
N SER A 197 -9.61 -20.96 -15.61
CA SER A 197 -10.26 -21.51 -14.40
C SER A 197 -9.85 -20.91 -13.03
N GLU A 198 -10.89 -20.54 -12.27
CA GLU A 198 -10.90 -20.01 -10.88
C GLU A 198 -10.69 -18.48 -10.73
N ASN A 199 -11.55 -17.69 -11.39
CA ASN A 199 -12.81 -17.09 -10.91
C ASN A 199 -12.66 -15.85 -10.00
N VAL A 200 -13.32 -14.76 -10.41
CA VAL A 200 -13.73 -13.57 -9.63
C VAL A 200 -14.18 -13.88 -8.19
N ARG A 201 -14.63 -15.10 -7.90
CA ARG A 201 -14.91 -15.62 -6.55
C ARG A 201 -13.71 -15.56 -5.60
N ASP A 202 -12.50 -15.79 -6.06
CA ASP A 202 -11.28 -15.79 -5.23
C ASP A 202 -10.83 -14.37 -4.90
N GLN A 203 -10.90 -13.44 -5.86
CA GLN A 203 -10.72 -12.01 -5.58
C GLN A 203 -11.81 -11.50 -4.63
N ARG A 204 -13.08 -11.84 -4.86
CA ARG A 204 -14.18 -11.54 -3.93
C ARG A 204 -13.93 -12.14 -2.55
N ARG A 205 -13.41 -13.35 -2.46
CA ARG A 205 -13.08 -14.02 -1.19
C ARG A 205 -11.93 -13.32 -0.50
N ASN A 206 -10.89 -12.88 -1.21
CA ASN A 206 -9.76 -12.14 -0.64
C ASN A 206 -10.18 -10.75 -0.15
N ILE A 207 -10.97 -10.02 -0.94
CA ILE A 207 -11.53 -8.70 -0.57
C ILE A 207 -12.50 -8.86 0.61
N ARG A 208 -13.41 -9.84 0.58
CA ARG A 208 -14.31 -10.14 1.71
C ARG A 208 -13.59 -10.69 2.92
N ALA A 209 -12.50 -11.45 2.77
CA ALA A 209 -11.69 -11.90 3.89
C ALA A 209 -11.04 -10.69 4.56
N CYS A 210 -10.53 -9.74 3.78
CA CYS A 210 -10.03 -8.48 4.33
C CYS A 210 -11.13 -7.70 5.05
N ALA A 211 -12.31 -7.57 4.45
CA ALA A 211 -13.49 -6.95 5.08
C ALA A 211 -13.95 -7.69 6.35
N LYS A 212 -13.85 -9.02 6.41
CA LYS A 212 -14.23 -9.84 7.58
C LYS A 212 -13.19 -9.81 8.70
N VAL A 213 -11.90 -9.84 8.36
CA VAL A 213 -10.83 -9.61 9.36
C VAL A 213 -11.01 -8.21 9.93
N TYR A 214 -11.31 -7.24 9.05
CA TYR A 214 -11.64 -5.86 9.39
C TYR A 214 -12.84 -5.72 10.35
N GLU A 215 -13.98 -6.37 10.07
CA GLU A 215 -15.16 -6.40 10.95
C GLU A 215 -14.91 -7.13 12.28
N SER A 216 -14.00 -8.10 12.31
CA SER A 216 -13.74 -8.91 13.50
C SER A 216 -12.86 -8.24 14.57
N GLY A 217 -12.38 -7.02 14.33
CA GLY A 217 -11.51 -6.30 15.28
C GLY A 217 -10.13 -6.93 15.50
N LYS A 218 -9.79 -8.01 14.78
CA LYS A 218 -8.52 -8.75 14.89
C LYS A 218 -7.27 -7.96 14.50
N TRP A 219 -7.44 -6.72 14.03
CA TRP A 219 -6.37 -5.77 13.75
C TRP A 219 -5.94 -4.93 14.95
N ARG A 220 -6.73 -4.92 16.03
CA ARG A 220 -6.38 -4.25 17.28
C ARG A 220 -5.61 -5.23 18.16
N GLY A 221 -4.35 -5.47 17.80
CA GLY A 221 -3.36 -6.17 18.62
C GLY A 221 -2.37 -5.17 19.19
#